data_AF-A0A7X8ZZH2-F1
#
_entry.id   AF-A0A7X8ZZH2-F1
#
_cell.length_a   1.000
_cell.length_b   1.000
_cell.length_c   1.000
_cell.angle_alpha   90.00
_cell.angle_beta   90.00
_cell.angle_gamma   90.00
#
_symmetry.space_group_name_H-M   'P 1'
#
loop_
_entity.id
_entity.type
_entity.pdbx_description
1 polymer ?
#
loop_
_entity_poly.entity_id
_entity_poly.type
_entity_poly.pdbx_seq_one_letter_code
_entity_poly.pdbx_strand_id
1 'polypeptide(L)' 'MPKIVDHEQRRRELAQAIWSIIALRGLSAVTLRSVAAEAGVSMGTVQHYFR' A
#
# COMPACT_ATOMS: atom_id res chain seq x y z
N MET A 1 -16.65 17.61 -5.52
CA MET A 1 -17.39 16.45 -4.96
C MET A 1 -16.40 15.59 -4.20
N PRO A 2 -16.57 15.31 -2.89
CA PRO A 2 -15.66 14.43 -2.19
C PRO A 2 -15.77 13.03 -2.79
N LYS A 3 -14.63 12.45 -3.18
CA LYS A 3 -14.57 11.08 -3.66
C LYS A 3 -14.93 10.16 -2.49
N ILE A 4 -15.99 9.37 -2.61
CA ILE A 4 -16.31 8.33 -1.64
C ILE A 4 -15.22 7.27 -1.79
N VAL A 5 -14.36 7.15 -0.77
CA VAL A 5 -13.28 6.17 -0.72
C VAL A 5 -13.63 5.16 0.36
N ASP A 6 -13.70 3.89 -0.01
CA ASP A 6 -13.76 2.80 0.96
C ASP A 6 -12.36 2.61 1.56
N HIS A 7 -12.18 3.16 2.76
CA HIS A 7 -10.92 3.11 3.48
C HIS A 7 -10.53 1.68 3.89
N GLU A 8 -11.49 0.81 4.16
CA GLU A 8 -11.23 -0.58 4.53
C GLU A 8 -10.76 -1.39 3.33
N GLN A 9 -11.41 -1.21 2.18
CA GLN A 9 -10.95 -1.78 0.92
C GLN A 9 -9.55 -1.30 0.58
N ARG A 10 -9.27 -0.01 0.75
CA ARG A 10 -7.96 0.56 0.47
C ARG A 10 -6.87 0.01 1.40
N ARG A 11 -7.19 -0.18 2.68
CA ARG A 11 -6.26 -0.80 3.63
C ARG A 11 -5.96 -2.25 3.26
N ARG A 12 -6.96 -3.02 2.79
CA ARG A 12 -6.77 -4.39 2.31
C ARG A 12 -5.86 -4.47 1.09
N GLU A 13 -6.04 -3.58 0.12
CA GLU A 13 -5.17 -3.47 -1.07
C GLU A 13 -3.71 -3.23 -0.68
N LEU A 14 -3.48 -2.28 0.24
CA LEU A 14 -2.14 -1.98 0.73
C LEU A 14 -1.52 -3.16 1.49
N ALA A 15 -2.30 -3.86 2.32
CA ALA A 15 -1.84 -5.05 3.02
C ALA A 15 -1.47 -6.18 2.05
N GLN A 16 -2.26 -6.41 0.99
CA GLN A 16 -1.95 -7.37 -0.06
C GLN A 16 -0.65 -7.02 -0.80
N ALA A 17 -0.43 -5.75 -1.12
CA ALA A 17 0.81 -5.29 -1.74
C ALA A 17 2.03 -5.57 -0.84
N ILE A 18 1.92 -5.28 0.46
CA ILE A 18 2.97 -5.60 1.44
C ILE A 18 3.26 -7.11 1.45
N TRP A 19 2.22 -7.94 1.57
CA TRP A 19 2.38 -9.41 1.58
C TRP A 19 3.03 -9.93 0.30
N SER A 20 2.66 -9.37 -0.85
CA SER A 20 3.24 -9.75 -2.15
C SER A 20 4.73 -9.41 -2.22
N ILE A 21 5.13 -8.24 -1.72
CA ILE A 21 6.55 -7.84 -1.63
C ILE A 21 7.31 -8.78 -0.70
N ILE A 22 6.74 -9.11 0.47
CA ILE A 22 7.38 -10.01 1.44
C ILE A 22 7.56 -11.40 0.81
N ALA A 23 6.52 -11.94 0.17
CA ALA A 23 6.55 -13.26 -0.44
C ALA A 23 7.58 -13.38 -1.56
N LEU A 24 7.77 -12.31 -2.36
CA LEU A 24 8.65 -12.33 -3.53
C LEU A 24 10.08 -11.88 -3.24
N ARG A 25 10.27 -10.92 -2.32
CA ARG A 25 11.53 -10.17 -2.15
C ARG A 25 12.00 -10.12 -0.69
N GLY A 26 11.24 -10.69 0.25
CA GLY A 26 11.52 -10.65 1.67
C GLY A 26 11.13 -9.35 2.36
N LEU A 27 11.14 -9.37 3.70
CA LEU A 27 10.68 -8.25 4.53
C LEU A 27 11.50 -6.96 4.33
N SER A 28 12.81 -7.08 4.08
CA SER A 28 13.70 -5.94 3.85
C SER A 28 13.36 -5.15 2.59
N ALA A 29 12.62 -5.73 1.65
CA ALA A 29 12.18 -5.06 0.43
C ALA A 29 10.92 -4.20 0.66
N VAL A 30 10.28 -4.27 1.83
CA VAL A 30 9.09 -3.48 2.16
C VAL A 30 9.52 -2.05 2.48
N THR A 31 9.21 -1.13 1.58
CA THR A 31 9.44 0.30 1.71
C THR A 31 8.18 1.02 1.24
N LEU A 32 7.97 2.27 1.65
CA LEU A 32 6.87 3.08 1.11
C LEU A 32 6.86 3.06 -0.43
N ARG A 33 8.05 3.10 -1.06
CA ARG A 33 8.21 3.11 -2.52
C ARG A 33 7.74 1.81 -3.16
N SER A 34 8.20 0.68 -2.64
CA SER A 34 7.82 -0.63 -3.18
C SER A 34 6.33 -0.88 -2.97
N VAL A 35 5.77 -0.52 -1.80
CA VAL A 35 4.33 -0.67 -1.54
C VAL A 35 3.50 0.23 -2.44
N ALA A 36 3.90 1.49 -2.64
CA ALA A 36 3.21 2.41 -3.53
C ALA A 36 3.20 1.91 -4.98
N ALA A 37 4.36 1.42 -5.46
CA ALA A 37 4.48 0.85 -6.79
C ALA A 37 3.64 -0.42 -6.97
N GLU A 38 3.67 -1.33 -5.99
CA GLU A 38 2.91 -2.58 -6.03
C GLU A 38 1.39 -2.36 -5.94
N ALA A 39 0.95 -1.41 -5.11
CA ALA A 39 -0.47 -1.09 -4.95
C ALA A 39 -1.00 -0.10 -6.02
N GLY A 40 -0.15 0.40 -6.93
CA GLY A 40 -0.56 1.36 -7.96
C GLY A 40 -1.05 2.70 -7.38
N VAL A 41 -0.49 3.16 -6.26
CA VAL A 41 -0.87 4.39 -5.57
C VAL A 41 0.31 5.33 -5.36
N SER A 42 0.02 6.55 -4.90
CA SER A 42 1.08 7.49 -4.52
C SER A 42 1.71 7.11 -3.17
N MET A 43 2.97 7.49 -2.99
CA MET A 43 3.67 7.41 -1.69
C MET A 43 2.91 8.10 -0.55
N GLY A 44 2.32 9.26 -0.84
CA GLY A 44 1.53 10.02 0.13
C GLY A 44 0.26 9.28 0.55
N THR A 45 -0.35 8.51 -0.36
CA THR A 45 -1.46 7.61 -0.03
C THR A 45 -0.99 6.53 0.95
N VAL A 46 0.13 5.86 0.68
CA VAL A 46 0.67 4.85 1.60
C VAL A 46 0.97 5.48 2.97
N GLN A 47 1.64 6.63 3.02
CA GLN A 47 1.89 7.34 4.28
C GLN A 47 0.62 7.71 5.02
N HIS A 48 -0.44 8.14 4.34
CA HIS A 48 -1.71 8.51 4.98
C HIS A 48 -2.38 7.33 5.68
N TYR A 49 -2.29 6.12 5.12
CA TYR A 49 -2.92 4.93 5.69
C TYR A 49 -2.08 4.22 6.77
N PHE A 50 -0.76 4.44 6.79
CA PHE A 50 0.17 3.83 7.75
C PHE A 50 0.81 4.84 8.71
N ARG A 51 0.25 6.06 8.82
CA ARG A 51 0.64 7.06 9.82
C ARG A 51 -0.05 6.83 11.15
#